data_AF-A0A7C8JH68-F1
#
_entry.id   AF-A0A7C8JH68-F1
#
_cell.length_a   1.000
_cell.length_b   1.000
_cell.length_c   1.000
_cell.angle_alpha   90.00
_cell.angle_beta   90.00
_cell.angle_gamma   90.00
#
_symmetry.space_group_name_H-M   'P 1'
#
loop_
_entity.id
_entity.type
_entity.pdbx_description
1 polymer ?
#
loop_
_entity_poly.entity_id
_entity_poly.type
_entity_poly.pdbx_seq_one_letter_code
_entity_poly.pdbx_strand_id
1 'polypeptide(L)'
;MSDNRVTGLTVRFTRLLQMRQTLTIAFINKVKYGREHEDGAVQCMNGGSADINHGQKGEYVFIHADRDPHGRGITDVRLLITDEDYGSGDLAKGAGGKYRYLICSEEISNGYITDVALYRGHLDSAPYGWKRAYHPDVSADINYGRGGDYLYFIYKGDLGPRQHR
;
A
#
# COMPACT_ATOMS: atom_id res chain seq x y z
N MET A 1 51.42 -51.90 4.24
CA MET A 1 51.89 -50.55 4.59
C MET A 1 50.81 -49.56 4.18
N SER A 2 50.36 -48.78 5.16
CA SER A 2 49.32 -47.76 5.13
C SER A 2 49.58 -46.61 4.14
N ASP A 3 48.53 -46.06 3.53
CA ASP A 3 48.06 -44.71 3.87
C ASP A 3 46.64 -44.46 3.33
N ASN A 4 45.85 -43.77 4.13
CA ASN A 4 44.43 -43.49 3.99
C ASN A 4 44.31 -41.97 4.02
N ARG A 5 43.98 -41.30 2.91
CA ARG A 5 43.65 -39.86 2.92
C ARG A 5 42.51 -39.53 1.97
N VAL A 6 41.38 -39.22 2.59
CA VAL A 6 40.24 -38.51 2.04
C VAL A 6 40.53 -37.00 2.11
N THR A 7 40.56 -36.32 0.96
CA THR A 7 40.36 -34.87 0.78
C THR A 7 40.01 -34.67 -0.70
N GLY A 8 39.06 -33.88 -1.18
CA GLY A 8 38.13 -32.92 -0.61
C GLY A 8 37.63 -32.07 -1.80
N LEU A 9 36.31 -31.92 -1.92
CA LEU A 9 35.62 -30.75 -2.46
C LEU A 9 36.09 -30.16 -3.81
N THR A 10 35.34 -30.38 -4.89
CA THR A 10 35.01 -29.32 -5.86
C THR A 10 33.71 -29.67 -6.59
N VAL A 11 32.56 -29.43 -5.97
CA VAL A 11 31.31 -29.22 -6.71
C VAL A 11 31.04 -27.72 -6.61
N ARG A 12 31.39 -26.98 -7.67
CA ARG A 12 31.05 -25.56 -7.79
C ARG A 12 29.55 -25.45 -8.03
N PHE A 13 28.79 -25.30 -6.95
CA PHE A 13 27.43 -24.78 -7.04
C PHE A 13 27.49 -23.30 -7.37
N THR A 14 27.42 -22.97 -8.66
CA THR A 14 27.11 -21.61 -9.10
C THR A 14 25.65 -21.34 -8.76
N ARG A 15 25.38 -20.95 -7.51
CA ARG A 15 24.08 -20.42 -7.11
C ARG A 15 23.97 -19.03 -7.74
N LEU A 16 23.34 -18.95 -8.91
CA LEU A 16 22.84 -17.68 -9.43
C LEU A 16 21.82 -17.17 -8.40
N LEU A 17 22.27 -16.32 -7.48
CA LEU A 17 21.37 -15.40 -6.78
C LEU A 17 20.87 -14.43 -7.84
N GLN A 18 19.77 -14.78 -8.49
CA GLN A 18 18.95 -13.77 -9.15
C GLN A 18 18.39 -12.90 -8.03
N MET A 19 19.08 -11.79 -7.72
CA MET A 19 18.52 -10.73 -6.88
C MET A 19 17.19 -10.35 -7.52
N ARG A 20 16.09 -10.75 -6.89
CA ARG A 20 14.78 -10.16 -7.20
C ARG A 20 14.95 -8.68 -6.87
N GLN A 21 15.01 -7.83 -7.87
CA GLN A 21 14.91 -6.40 -7.64
C GLN A 21 13.59 -6.15 -6.92
N THR A 22 13.67 -5.66 -5.68
CA THR A 22 12.49 -5.25 -4.94
C THR A 22 11.95 -3.99 -5.62
N LEU A 23 10.79 -4.11 -6.26
CA LEU A 23 10.09 -2.97 -6.85
C LEU A 23 9.48 -2.12 -5.72
N THR A 24 9.76 -0.82 -5.70
CA THR A 24 9.19 0.13 -4.73
C THR A 24 7.94 0.79 -5.29
N ILE A 25 7.01 1.22 -4.45
CA ILE A 25 5.87 2.04 -4.88
C ILE A 25 6.34 3.48 -5.00
N ALA A 26 6.28 4.05 -6.20
CA ALA A 26 6.75 5.40 -6.49
C ALA A 26 5.62 6.43 -6.54
N PHE A 27 4.42 6.05 -6.97
CA PHE A 27 3.26 6.95 -7.01
C PHE A 27 1.99 6.22 -6.59
N ILE A 28 1.20 6.84 -5.72
CA ILE A 28 -0.19 6.46 -5.45
C ILE A 28 -1.04 7.61 -5.96
N ASN A 29 -1.26 7.66 -7.27
CA ASN A 29 -1.97 8.78 -7.88
C ASN A 29 -2.62 8.35 -9.19
N LYS A 30 -3.77 7.69 -9.04
CA LYS A 30 -4.85 7.76 -10.02
C LYS A 30 -6.08 7.25 -9.33
N VAL A 31 -6.81 8.17 -8.70
CA VAL A 31 -8.23 7.93 -8.51
C VAL A 31 -8.84 7.98 -9.90
N LYS A 32 -9.18 6.82 -10.42
CA LYS A 32 -9.95 6.73 -11.67
C LYS A 32 -11.41 6.59 -11.33
N TYR A 33 -12.22 7.41 -12.00
CA TYR A 33 -13.67 7.37 -11.96
C TYR A 33 -14.14 6.57 -13.17
N GLY A 34 -14.69 5.39 -12.94
CA GLY A 34 -15.06 4.43 -14.00
C GLY A 34 -16.48 3.88 -13.81
N ARG A 35 -16.93 2.99 -14.70
CA ARG A 35 -18.22 2.27 -14.55
C ARG A 35 -18.06 0.78 -14.19
N GLU A 36 -16.83 0.24 -14.22
CA GLU A 36 -16.51 -1.18 -13.97
C GLU A 36 -15.11 -1.33 -13.33
N HIS A 37 -14.80 -2.54 -12.82
CA HIS A 37 -13.50 -2.92 -12.24
C HIS A 37 -12.35 -2.63 -13.21
N GLU A 38 -11.33 -1.92 -12.76
CA GLU A 38 -10.16 -1.60 -13.58
C GLU A 38 -8.93 -2.45 -13.24
N ASP A 39 -8.35 -3.05 -14.29
CA ASP A 39 -7.08 -3.77 -14.20
C ASP A 39 -5.98 -2.88 -13.59
N GLY A 40 -5.21 -3.46 -12.67
CA GLY A 40 -4.10 -2.75 -12.00
C GLY A 40 -4.51 -1.84 -10.84
N ALA A 41 -5.78 -1.83 -10.44
CA ALA A 41 -6.19 -1.21 -9.18
C ALA A 41 -5.58 -1.95 -7.97
N VAL A 42 -5.36 -1.21 -6.88
CA VAL A 42 -4.97 -1.78 -5.59
C VAL A 42 -6.11 -2.66 -5.07
N GLN A 43 -5.81 -3.94 -4.87
CA GLN A 43 -6.82 -4.94 -4.53
C GLN A 43 -7.11 -4.99 -3.03
N CYS A 44 -8.31 -5.47 -2.69
CA CYS A 44 -8.67 -5.76 -1.31
C CYS A 44 -8.08 -7.11 -0.88
N MET A 45 -7.18 -7.10 0.09
CA MET A 45 -6.43 -8.29 0.52
C MET A 45 -7.33 -9.42 1.00
N ASN A 46 -8.45 -9.10 1.63
CA ASN A 46 -9.40 -10.06 2.15
C ASN A 46 -10.53 -10.41 1.15
N GLY A 47 -10.34 -10.10 -0.14
CA GLY A 47 -11.28 -10.45 -1.21
C GLY A 47 -12.51 -9.54 -1.34
N GLY A 48 -12.59 -8.46 -0.56
CA GLY A 48 -13.63 -7.45 -0.70
C GLY A 48 -13.53 -6.63 -2.01
N SER A 49 -14.53 -5.80 -2.28
CA SER A 49 -14.48 -4.90 -3.43
C SER A 49 -13.36 -3.86 -3.30
N ALA A 50 -12.60 -3.68 -4.38
CA ALA A 50 -11.57 -2.66 -4.53
C ALA A 50 -12.12 -1.26 -4.83
N ASP A 51 -13.41 -1.15 -5.19
CA ASP A 51 -14.09 0.14 -5.29
C ASP A 51 -14.22 0.76 -3.89
N ILE A 52 -13.60 1.90 -3.67
CA ILE A 52 -13.63 2.60 -2.39
C ILE A 52 -15.06 2.95 -1.98
N ASN A 53 -15.88 3.37 -2.94
CA ASN A 53 -17.27 3.73 -2.73
C ASN A 53 -18.21 2.52 -2.77
N HIS A 54 -17.71 1.29 -2.70
CA HIS A 54 -18.58 0.12 -2.70
C HIS A 54 -19.60 0.16 -1.56
N GLY A 55 -20.88 -0.01 -1.89
CA GLY A 55 -21.99 0.11 -0.95
C GLY A 55 -22.42 1.55 -0.65
N GLN A 56 -21.71 2.54 -1.21
CA GLN A 56 -22.07 3.95 -1.18
C GLN A 56 -22.77 4.35 -2.49
N LYS A 57 -23.50 5.46 -2.48
CA LYS A 57 -23.95 6.12 -3.72
C LYS A 57 -22.76 6.88 -4.33
N GLY A 58 -22.76 7.19 -5.63
CA GLY A 58 -21.73 8.03 -6.25
C GLY A 58 -20.94 7.37 -7.36
N GLU A 59 -19.73 7.88 -7.61
CA GLU A 59 -18.81 7.35 -8.63
C GLU A 59 -18.07 6.11 -8.11
N TYR A 60 -17.68 5.21 -9.00
CA TYR A 60 -16.72 4.16 -8.67
C TYR A 60 -15.32 4.76 -8.54
N VAL A 61 -14.62 4.46 -7.45
CA VAL A 61 -13.35 5.10 -7.09
C VAL A 61 -12.31 4.02 -6.83
N PHE A 62 -11.27 3.96 -7.65
CA PHE A 62 -10.18 2.99 -7.53
C PHE A 62 -8.85 3.67 -7.30
N ILE A 63 -8.00 3.12 -6.43
CA ILE A 63 -6.61 3.56 -6.25
C ILE A 63 -5.71 2.74 -7.19
N HIS A 64 -4.81 3.42 -7.89
CA HIS A 64 -3.69 2.79 -8.59
C HIS A 64 -2.36 3.16 -7.93
N ALA A 65 -1.44 2.20 -7.91
CA ALA A 65 -0.10 2.38 -7.39
C ALA A 65 0.93 1.92 -8.42
N ASP A 66 1.82 2.84 -8.81
CA ASP A 66 2.88 2.58 -9.77
C ASP A 66 4.15 2.13 -9.06
N ARG A 67 4.80 1.11 -9.64
CA ARG A 67 6.05 0.54 -9.13
C ARG A 67 7.26 1.10 -9.90
N ASP A 68 8.32 1.48 -9.20
CA ASP A 68 9.59 1.91 -9.78
C ASP A 68 10.72 0.89 -9.44
N PRO A 69 11.38 0.29 -10.44
CA PRO A 69 12.52 -0.59 -10.22
C PRO A 69 13.81 0.15 -9.82
N HIS A 70 13.86 1.48 -9.93
CA HIS A 70 15.07 2.29 -9.72
C HIS A 70 15.26 2.77 -8.28
N GLY A 71 14.44 2.31 -7.33
CA GLY A 71 14.70 2.47 -5.90
C GLY A 71 14.43 3.87 -5.35
N ARG A 72 13.60 4.68 -6.03
CA ARG A 72 12.89 5.80 -5.41
C ARG A 72 11.50 5.33 -5.02
N GLY A 73 11.00 5.76 -3.87
CA GLY A 73 9.71 5.30 -3.42
C GLY A 73 9.12 6.12 -2.30
N ILE A 74 7.84 5.89 -2.07
CA ILE A 74 7.08 6.46 -0.98
C ILE A 74 7.54 5.79 0.32
N THR A 75 7.75 6.59 1.36
CA THR A 75 8.19 6.14 2.69
C THR A 75 7.05 6.11 3.71
N ASP A 76 6.00 6.89 3.48
CA ASP A 76 4.81 6.96 4.33
C ASP A 76 3.56 7.31 3.52
N VAL A 77 2.41 6.83 3.99
CA VAL A 77 1.09 7.18 3.47
C VAL A 77 0.19 7.54 4.63
N ARG A 78 -0.47 8.69 4.55
CA ARG A 78 -1.44 9.19 5.53
C ARG A 78 -2.79 9.40 4.88
N LEU A 79 -3.84 9.17 5.66
CA LEU A 79 -5.20 9.51 5.25
C LEU A 79 -5.49 10.94 5.73
N LEU A 80 -5.97 11.80 4.83
CA LEU A 80 -6.52 13.11 5.14
C LEU A 80 -8.03 13.07 4.97
N ILE A 81 -8.81 13.54 5.96
CA ILE A 81 -10.26 13.74 5.87
C ILE A 81 -10.51 15.20 6.24
N THR A 82 -11.11 15.96 5.33
CA THR A 82 -11.20 17.43 5.46
C THR A 82 -12.48 17.99 4.85
N ASP A 83 -12.90 19.16 5.31
CA ASP A 83 -13.99 19.92 4.69
C ASP A 83 -13.52 20.68 3.43
N GLU A 84 -12.21 20.74 3.19
CA GLU A 84 -11.60 21.42 2.04
C GLU A 84 -11.51 20.52 0.79
N ASP A 85 -11.91 21.07 -0.35
CA ASP A 85 -11.75 20.41 -1.65
C ASP A 85 -10.36 20.75 -2.23
N TYR A 86 -9.47 19.76 -2.33
CA TYR A 86 -8.19 19.88 -3.02
C TYR A 86 -8.26 19.45 -4.49
N GLY A 87 -9.46 19.16 -5.00
CA GLY A 87 -9.76 18.89 -6.40
C GLY A 87 -9.70 17.41 -6.76
N SER A 88 -8.72 17.04 -7.58
CA SER A 88 -8.58 15.66 -8.07
C SER A 88 -8.06 14.73 -6.97
N GLY A 89 -8.46 13.46 -7.00
CA GLY A 89 -7.97 12.45 -6.05
C GLY A 89 -8.85 12.25 -4.82
N ASP A 90 -10.04 12.88 -4.78
CA ASP A 90 -11.01 12.66 -3.72
C ASP A 90 -11.54 11.22 -3.73
N LEU A 91 -11.25 10.47 -2.66
CA LEU A 91 -11.76 9.11 -2.49
C LEU A 91 -13.27 9.10 -2.11
N ALA A 92 -13.90 10.27 -1.96
CA ALA A 92 -15.32 10.46 -1.72
C ALA A 92 -16.17 10.64 -2.97
N LYS A 93 -15.59 10.71 -4.17
CA LYS A 93 -16.24 11.43 -5.27
C LYS A 93 -17.68 10.96 -5.53
N GLY A 94 -18.61 11.89 -5.46
CA GLY A 94 -20.04 11.64 -5.69
C GLY A 94 -20.78 10.92 -4.56
N ALA A 95 -20.09 10.47 -3.50
CA ALA A 95 -20.67 9.75 -2.36
C ALA A 95 -21.06 10.64 -1.17
N GLY A 96 -20.74 11.94 -1.24
CA GLY A 96 -21.02 12.90 -0.17
C GLY A 96 -20.12 12.74 1.07
N GLY A 97 -20.42 13.53 2.09
CA GLY A 97 -19.57 13.67 3.27
C GLY A 97 -18.33 14.53 3.02
N LYS A 98 -17.37 14.50 3.97
CA LYS A 98 -16.08 15.20 3.86
C LYS A 98 -15.25 14.68 2.69
N TYR A 99 -14.36 15.52 2.15
CA TYR A 99 -13.35 15.09 1.17
C TYR A 99 -12.29 14.24 1.85
N ARG A 100 -11.64 13.36 1.08
CA ARG A 100 -10.56 12.54 1.62
C ARG A 100 -9.51 12.15 0.59
N TYR A 101 -8.26 12.11 1.05
CA TYR A 101 -7.09 11.97 0.18
C TYR A 101 -6.03 11.09 0.84
N LEU A 102 -5.24 10.37 0.03
CA LEU A 102 -4.00 9.76 0.50
C LEU A 102 -2.83 10.71 0.27
N ILE A 103 -2.15 11.07 1.35
CA ILE A 103 -0.97 11.93 1.32
C ILE A 103 0.27 11.05 1.42
N CYS A 104 1.12 11.12 0.41
CA CYS A 104 2.35 10.34 0.33
C CYS A 104 3.55 11.20 0.72
N SER A 105 4.53 10.61 1.38
CA SER A 105 5.81 11.25 1.69
C SER A 105 6.96 10.50 1.04
N GLU A 106 7.94 11.25 0.56
CA GLU A 106 9.19 10.74 0.00
C GLU A 106 10.33 11.36 0.83
N GLU A 107 10.91 10.56 1.72
CA GLU A 107 12.03 11.00 2.56
C GLU A 107 13.28 10.18 2.25
N ILE A 108 14.46 10.75 2.50
CA ILE A 108 15.70 9.96 2.51
C ILE A 108 15.60 8.99 3.69
N SER A 109 15.40 7.73 3.37
CA SER A 109 15.04 6.68 4.32
C SER A 109 15.80 5.40 4.02
N ASN A 110 15.95 4.55 5.04
CA ASN A 110 16.57 3.23 4.90
C ASN A 110 15.67 2.21 4.18
N GLY A 111 14.50 2.63 3.68
CA GLY A 111 13.70 1.83 2.77
C GLY A 111 12.39 2.49 2.37
N TYR A 112 11.62 1.78 1.57
CA TYR A 112 10.43 2.28 0.91
C TYR A 112 9.27 1.31 1.06
N ILE A 113 8.07 1.78 0.78
CA ILE A 113 6.89 0.95 0.61
C ILE A 113 7.10 0.07 -0.62
N THR A 114 6.89 -1.23 -0.45
CA THR A 114 7.07 -2.25 -1.50
C THR A 114 5.76 -2.92 -1.88
N ASP A 115 4.72 -2.75 -1.05
CA ASP A 115 3.41 -3.34 -1.30
C ASP A 115 2.30 -2.51 -0.66
N VAL A 116 1.14 -2.49 -1.32
CA VAL A 116 -0.06 -1.78 -0.91
C VAL A 116 -1.28 -2.64 -1.16
N ALA A 117 -2.29 -2.50 -0.32
CA ALA A 117 -3.57 -3.20 -0.45
C ALA A 117 -4.68 -2.39 0.23
N LEU A 118 -5.92 -2.73 -0.11
CA LEU A 118 -7.09 -2.36 0.67
C LEU A 118 -7.43 -3.47 1.68
N TYR A 119 -8.09 -3.11 2.76
CA TYR A 119 -8.71 -4.06 3.68
C TYR A 119 -10.11 -3.57 4.02
N ARG A 120 -11.14 -4.38 3.75
CA ARG A 120 -12.55 -4.02 3.96
C ARG A 120 -13.16 -4.79 5.12
N GLY A 121 -13.96 -4.12 5.94
CA GLY A 121 -14.56 -4.69 7.14
C GLY A 121 -13.70 -4.47 8.38
N HIS A 122 -14.09 -5.09 9.49
CA HIS A 122 -13.46 -4.84 10.79
C HIS A 122 -11.98 -5.26 10.83
N LEU A 123 -11.12 -4.39 11.38
CA LEU A 123 -9.69 -4.59 11.47
C LEU A 123 -9.14 -4.10 12.81
N ASP A 124 -9.02 -5.02 13.77
CA ASP A 124 -8.42 -4.74 15.08
C ASP A 124 -6.94 -4.33 14.95
N SER A 125 -6.20 -5.10 14.17
CA SER A 125 -4.79 -4.87 13.87
C SER A 125 -4.49 -5.21 12.41
N ALA A 126 -3.57 -4.46 11.80
CA ALA A 126 -3.13 -4.76 10.45
C ALA A 126 -2.45 -6.15 10.40
N PRO A 127 -2.55 -6.88 9.27
CA PRO A 127 -1.84 -8.14 9.10
C PRO A 127 -0.33 -7.98 9.37
N TYR A 128 0.33 -9.06 9.78
CA TYR A 128 1.76 -9.01 10.14
C TYR A 128 2.61 -8.35 9.04
N GLY A 129 3.41 -7.35 9.43
CA GLY A 129 4.27 -6.56 8.53
C GLY A 129 3.57 -5.42 7.80
N TRP A 130 2.24 -5.33 7.87
CA TRP A 130 1.47 -4.24 7.28
C TRP A 130 1.17 -3.13 8.29
N LYS A 131 1.02 -1.92 7.78
CA LYS A 131 0.64 -0.70 8.50
C LYS A 131 -0.61 -0.12 7.86
N ARG A 132 -1.39 0.65 8.62
CA ARG A 132 -2.53 1.42 8.11
C ARG A 132 -2.07 2.83 7.76
N ALA A 133 -2.57 3.37 6.65
CA ALA A 133 -2.59 4.81 6.48
C ALA A 133 -3.53 5.40 7.54
N TYR A 134 -3.01 6.29 8.37
CA TYR A 134 -3.73 6.84 9.51
C TYR A 134 -3.86 8.35 9.37
N HIS A 135 -5.01 8.88 9.76
CA HIS A 135 -5.18 10.30 10.03
C HIS A 135 -4.81 10.58 11.48
N PRO A 136 -3.84 11.46 11.78
CA PRO A 136 -3.37 11.71 13.15
C PRO A 136 -4.52 12.00 14.15
N ASP A 137 -5.51 12.77 13.72
CA ASP A 137 -6.55 13.32 14.61
C ASP A 137 -7.95 12.69 14.49
N VAL A 138 -8.14 11.64 13.67
CA VAL A 138 -9.51 11.15 13.36
C VAL A 138 -9.61 9.63 13.32
N SER A 139 -9.12 9.00 12.25
CA SER A 139 -9.33 7.58 12.00
C SER A 139 -8.40 7.08 10.89
N ALA A 140 -8.17 5.76 10.83
CA ALA A 140 -7.61 5.11 9.65
C ALA A 140 -8.69 4.68 8.63
N ASP A 141 -9.97 4.77 9.01
CA ASP A 141 -11.09 4.36 8.19
C ASP A 141 -11.41 5.42 7.12
N ILE A 142 -11.20 5.04 5.85
CA ILE A 142 -11.53 5.85 4.67
C ILE A 142 -13.03 6.16 4.63
N ASN A 143 -13.88 5.26 5.15
CA ASN A 143 -15.34 5.44 5.17
C ASN A 143 -15.86 6.17 6.41
N TYR A 144 -14.97 6.69 7.25
CA TYR A 144 -15.36 7.38 8.48
C TYR A 144 -16.36 8.51 8.21
N GLY A 145 -17.49 8.47 8.93
CA GLY A 145 -18.58 9.45 8.80
C GLY A 145 -19.52 9.25 7.60
N ARG A 146 -19.36 8.19 6.79
CA ARG A 146 -20.27 7.86 5.68
C ARG A 146 -21.15 6.62 5.92
N GLY A 147 -20.88 5.86 6.98
CA GLY A 147 -21.55 4.58 7.24
C GLY A 147 -21.12 3.48 6.27
N GLY A 148 -21.76 2.31 6.32
CA GLY A 148 -21.37 1.13 5.55
C GLY A 148 -20.14 0.42 6.11
N ASP A 149 -19.44 -0.34 5.27
CA ASP A 149 -18.25 -1.10 5.65
C ASP A 149 -17.06 -0.18 5.97
N TYR A 150 -16.24 -0.57 6.95
CA TYR A 150 -14.92 0.03 7.14
C TYR A 150 -14.01 -0.27 5.95
N LEU A 151 -13.14 0.69 5.62
CA LEU A 151 -12.15 0.52 4.57
C LEU A 151 -10.82 1.14 4.96
N TYR A 152 -9.75 0.38 4.85
CA TYR A 152 -8.40 0.80 5.20
C TYR A 152 -7.47 0.68 4.00
N PHE A 153 -6.64 1.70 3.77
CA PHE A 153 -5.45 1.56 2.95
C PHE A 153 -4.32 1.03 3.83
N ILE A 154 -3.75 -0.10 3.44
CA ILE A 154 -2.64 -0.73 4.16
C ILE A 154 -1.41 -0.85 3.27
N TYR A 155 -0.24 -0.75 3.89
CA TYR A 155 1.03 -0.81 3.18
C TYR A 155 2.08 -1.57 4.00
N LYS A 156 3.04 -2.16 3.31
CA LYS A 156 4.27 -2.71 3.92
C LYS A 156 5.48 -2.32 3.09
N GLY A 157 6.64 -2.43 3.69
CA GLY A 157 7.88 -2.09 3.02
C GLY A 157 9.08 -2.47 3.87
N ASP A 158 10.26 -2.34 3.29
CA ASP A 158 11.54 -2.50 3.98
C ASP A 158 11.87 -1.23 4.78
N LEU A 159 10.85 -0.66 5.41
CA LEU A 159 10.94 0.60 6.15
C LEU A 159 11.79 0.35 7.39
N GLY A 160 12.94 1.02 7.47
CA GLY A 160 13.77 1.00 8.68
C GLY A 160 12.98 1.45 9.92
N PRO A 161 13.51 1.21 11.15
CA PRO A 161 12.88 1.73 12.36
C PRO A 161 12.68 3.24 12.22
N ARG A 162 11.44 3.70 12.47
CA ARG A 162 11.11 5.13 12.44
C ARG A 162 12.04 5.83 13.43
N GLN A 163 12.93 6.68 12.95
CA GLN A 163 13.66 7.59 13.82
C GLN A 163 12.66 8.63 14.29
N HIS A 164 12.21 8.52 15.54
CA HIS A 164 11.51 9.61 16.20
C HIS A 164 12.52 10.78 16.31
N ARG A 165 12.25 11.87 15.60
CA ARG A 165 12.80 13.19 15.93
C ARG A 165 11.79 13.94 16.78
#